data_AF-A0A5C7GQU2-F1
#
_entry.id   AF-A0A5C7GQU2-F1
#
_cell.length_a   1.000
_cell.length_b   1.000
_cell.length_c   1.000
_cell.angle_alpha   90.00
_cell.angle_beta   90.00
_cell.angle_gamma   90.00
#
_symmetry.space_group_name_H-M   'P 1'
#
loop_
_entity.id
_entity.type
_entity.pdbx_description
1 polymer ?
#
loop_
_entity_poly.entity_id
_entity_poly.type
_entity_poly.pdbx_seq_one_letter_code
_entity_poly.pdbx_strand_id
1 'polypeptide(L)'
;MKMTRKVNNSTSLESTDTGVATANLRPWKGQTLLSHHKHRLIRSAHGILNIIGWGTLLPVGAIIARYLRKFPLELYNEWYPLHVLCQSSGYLLGTLGWGIGLWLGNSSKQYTLKTHRILGIFVFTFSTVQMLAVFVYPRIRDEFRRCWEIYHQIMGYALIALIIANIFQGATHQNHAEKWKWVYVGVLAILALIALALEKEEKKKQKTMAASSAVTDGVAAAALRSVIQRVHQAAERSGRASDRIRIVAVSKTKPVSLIRQVYDAGHRSFGENYVQEIVEKAPQLPEDIEWSFIGNLQSNKVKPLLAGVPNLATVESVDDKKTRVKCIANDILKSDIADRLDRMVASIGRKPLKIYVQVNTSGEESKYGVEPSGCVELAKYVSQDCPNLEFCGLMTIGMPDYTSTPENFKTLAKCRSEVCEALGIPEEQCELSMGMSGDFELAIEMGSTNVRIGSTIFGAREYPKKN
;
A
#
# COMPACT_ATOMS: atom_id res chain seq x y z
N MET A 1 -101.45 -23.95 -13.48
CA MET A 1 -102.34 -24.77 -14.33
C MET A 1 -101.58 -25.14 -15.60
N LYS A 2 -101.27 -26.44 -15.77
CA LYS A 2 -100.70 -27.18 -16.93
C LYS A 2 -99.31 -26.74 -17.48
N MET A 3 -98.26 -27.59 -17.38
CA MET A 3 -97.87 -28.70 -18.29
C MET A 3 -97.44 -28.18 -19.69
N THR A 4 -96.43 -28.64 -20.44
CA THR A 4 -95.55 -29.82 -20.52
C THR A 4 -94.58 -29.53 -21.70
N ARG A 5 -93.27 -29.79 -21.61
CA ARG A 5 -92.54 -30.96 -22.15
C ARG A 5 -92.48 -31.12 -23.69
N LYS A 6 -91.26 -30.96 -24.22
CA LYS A 6 -90.52 -31.65 -25.33
C LYS A 6 -91.28 -32.18 -26.55
N VAL A 7 -90.71 -31.99 -27.75
CA VAL A 7 -90.15 -33.01 -28.70
C VAL A 7 -89.31 -32.22 -29.74
N ASN A 8 -87.98 -32.35 -29.88
CA ASN A 8 -87.09 -33.40 -30.45
C ASN A 8 -87.01 -33.50 -31.98
N ASN A 9 -85.77 -33.30 -32.50
CA ASN A 9 -85.13 -33.91 -33.69
C ASN A 9 -85.76 -33.66 -35.08
N SER A 10 -85.03 -33.55 -36.19
CA SER A 10 -83.61 -33.75 -36.52
C SER A 10 -83.42 -33.40 -38.01
N THR A 11 -82.18 -33.02 -38.39
CA THR A 11 -81.48 -33.34 -39.67
C THR A 11 -82.19 -33.05 -41.01
N SER A 12 -81.59 -32.47 -42.05
CA SER A 12 -80.19 -32.15 -42.38
C SER A 12 -80.19 -31.64 -43.84
N LEU A 13 -79.29 -30.69 -44.14
CA LEU A 13 -78.55 -30.52 -45.41
C LEU A 13 -79.35 -30.28 -46.72
N GLU A 14 -78.99 -29.40 -47.64
CA GLU A 14 -78.00 -28.34 -47.78
C GLU A 14 -78.34 -27.68 -49.14
N SER A 15 -78.40 -26.36 -49.27
CA SER A 15 -77.48 -25.52 -50.06
C SER A 15 -78.38 -24.45 -50.72
N THR A 16 -78.08 -23.16 -50.73
CA THR A 16 -76.89 -22.49 -51.24
C THR A 16 -76.93 -21.00 -50.84
N ASP A 17 -75.73 -20.41 -50.82
CA ASP A 17 -75.40 -19.02 -51.13
C ASP A 17 -75.30 -17.90 -50.06
N THR A 18 -74.03 -17.51 -49.90
CA THR A 18 -73.48 -16.15 -49.79
C THR A 18 -73.82 -15.28 -48.58
N GLY A 19 -72.85 -15.22 -47.66
CA GLY A 19 -72.72 -14.16 -46.68
C GLY A 19 -71.38 -14.29 -45.95
N VAL A 20 -70.36 -13.57 -46.39
CA VAL A 20 -69.08 -13.46 -45.68
C VAL A 20 -69.34 -12.74 -44.35
N ALA A 21 -69.55 -13.51 -43.29
CA ALA A 21 -69.52 -13.00 -41.92
C ALA A 21 -68.06 -12.98 -41.45
N THR A 22 -67.48 -11.79 -41.34
CA THR A 22 -66.24 -11.56 -40.60
C THR A 22 -66.46 -11.97 -39.14
N ALA A 23 -65.94 -13.14 -38.75
CA ALA A 23 -65.95 -13.60 -37.37
C ALA A 23 -64.97 -12.75 -36.53
N ASN A 24 -65.52 -11.81 -35.77
CA ASN A 24 -64.81 -11.15 -34.68
C ASN A 24 -64.42 -12.18 -33.60
N LEU A 25 -63.18 -12.67 -33.63
CA LEU A 25 -62.60 -13.46 -32.54
C LEU A 25 -62.35 -12.54 -31.32
N ARG A 26 -63.23 -12.61 -30.32
CA ARG A 26 -62.94 -12.03 -28.99
C ARG A 26 -61.77 -12.79 -28.36
N PRO A 27 -60.75 -12.12 -27.80
CA PRO A 27 -59.68 -12.80 -27.07
C PRO A 27 -60.23 -13.52 -25.84
N TRP A 28 -59.78 -14.76 -25.63
CA TRP A 28 -60.17 -15.60 -24.50
C TRP A 28 -59.62 -15.02 -23.18
N LYS A 29 -60.50 -14.77 -22.19
CA LYS A 29 -60.16 -14.16 -20.87
C LYS A 29 -58.97 -14.82 -20.15
N GLY A 30 -58.71 -16.11 -20.40
CA GLY A 30 -57.59 -16.86 -19.82
C GLY A 30 -56.21 -16.42 -20.33
N GLN A 31 -56.09 -16.02 -21.60
CA GLN A 31 -54.81 -15.58 -22.19
C GLN A 31 -54.36 -14.21 -21.65
N THR A 32 -55.32 -13.29 -21.45
CA THR A 32 -55.05 -11.97 -20.85
C THR A 32 -54.62 -12.07 -19.38
N LEU A 33 -55.20 -12.99 -18.62
CA LEU A 33 -54.88 -13.18 -17.20
C LEU A 33 -53.49 -13.81 -16.99
N LEU A 34 -53.15 -14.80 -17.82
CA LEU A 34 -51.83 -15.43 -17.81
C LEU A 34 -50.72 -14.44 -18.24
N SER A 35 -51.00 -13.61 -19.23
CA SER A 35 -50.09 -12.55 -19.70
C SER A 35 -49.84 -11.48 -18.62
N HIS A 36 -50.90 -11.01 -17.96
CA HIS A 36 -50.77 -10.07 -16.84
C HIS A 36 -49.98 -10.64 -15.65
N HIS A 37 -50.18 -11.93 -15.33
CA HIS A 37 -49.45 -12.59 -14.26
C HIS A 37 -47.95 -12.71 -14.58
N LYS A 38 -47.60 -13.10 -15.81
CA LYS A 38 -46.20 -13.16 -16.28
C LYS A 38 -45.52 -11.79 -16.24
N HIS A 39 -46.17 -10.73 -16.72
CA HIS A 39 -45.62 -9.37 -16.65
C HIS A 39 -45.38 -8.89 -15.21
N ARG A 40 -46.24 -9.29 -14.26
CA ARG A 40 -46.05 -8.96 -12.84
C ARG A 40 -44.83 -9.65 -12.24
N LEU A 41 -44.63 -10.94 -12.54
CA LEU A 41 -43.46 -11.70 -12.07
C LEU A 41 -42.15 -11.12 -12.62
N ILE A 42 -42.13 -10.75 -13.91
CA ILE A 42 -40.94 -10.18 -14.55
C ILE A 42 -40.60 -8.79 -13.97
N ARG A 43 -41.61 -7.96 -13.64
CA ARG A 43 -41.40 -6.68 -12.93
C ARG A 43 -40.84 -6.86 -11.53
N SER A 44 -41.32 -7.85 -10.78
CA SER A 44 -40.76 -8.18 -9.47
C SER A 44 -39.31 -8.68 -9.59
N ALA A 45 -39.01 -9.55 -10.56
CA ALA A 45 -37.67 -10.05 -10.80
C ALA A 45 -36.68 -8.92 -11.15
N HIS A 46 -37.08 -7.98 -12.02
CA HIS A 46 -36.32 -6.76 -12.31
C HIS A 46 -35.98 -5.95 -11.04
N GLY A 47 -36.98 -5.70 -10.19
CA GLY A 47 -36.79 -4.94 -8.94
C GLY A 47 -35.85 -5.64 -7.96
N ILE A 48 -36.03 -6.95 -7.76
CA ILE A 48 -35.19 -7.77 -6.86
C ILE A 48 -33.75 -7.78 -7.33
N LEU A 49 -33.51 -8.04 -8.62
CA LEU A 49 -32.17 -8.08 -9.20
C LEU A 49 -31.43 -6.75 -9.03
N ASN A 50 -32.12 -5.62 -9.23
CA ASN A 50 -31.52 -4.30 -9.06
C ASN A 50 -31.28 -3.93 -7.59
N ILE A 51 -32.16 -4.34 -6.67
CA ILE A 51 -31.95 -4.16 -5.22
C ILE A 51 -30.76 -4.97 -4.73
N ILE A 52 -30.66 -6.25 -5.11
CA ILE A 52 -29.55 -7.12 -4.70
C ILE A 52 -28.24 -6.69 -5.39
N GLY A 53 -28.26 -6.56 -6.71
CA GLY A 53 -27.07 -6.25 -7.51
C GLY A 53 -26.52 -4.86 -7.24
N TRP A 54 -27.18 -3.84 -7.79
CA TRP A 54 -26.71 -2.47 -7.66
C TRP A 54 -26.99 -1.86 -6.29
N GLY A 55 -28.18 -2.13 -5.72
CA GLY A 55 -28.62 -1.50 -4.48
C GLY A 55 -27.94 -2.00 -3.21
N THR A 56 -27.31 -3.18 -3.23
CA THR A 56 -26.72 -3.82 -2.05
C THR A 56 -25.27 -4.23 -2.27
N LEU A 57 -24.96 -5.02 -3.30
CA LEU A 57 -23.59 -5.53 -3.49
C LEU A 57 -22.59 -4.43 -3.86
N LEU A 58 -22.95 -3.44 -4.68
CA LEU A 58 -22.02 -2.33 -4.99
C LEU A 58 -21.69 -1.48 -3.73
N PRO A 59 -22.67 -1.07 -2.89
CA PRO A 59 -22.38 -0.45 -1.60
C PRO A 59 -21.56 -1.33 -0.65
N VAL A 60 -21.84 -2.62 -0.54
CA VAL A 60 -21.06 -3.55 0.30
C VAL A 60 -19.61 -3.60 -0.17
N GLY A 61 -19.37 -3.69 -1.48
CA GLY A 61 -18.03 -3.61 -2.04
C GLY A 61 -17.32 -2.31 -1.67
N ALA A 62 -18.01 -1.16 -1.68
CA ALA A 62 -17.44 0.12 -1.25
C ALA A 62 -17.11 0.15 0.25
N ILE A 63 -17.95 -0.44 1.11
CA ILE A 63 -17.70 -0.59 2.55
C ILE A 63 -16.45 -1.47 2.78
N ILE A 64 -16.32 -2.59 2.06
CA ILE A 64 -15.14 -3.47 2.11
C ILE A 64 -13.87 -2.70 1.72
N ALA A 65 -13.88 -1.99 0.59
CA ALA A 65 -12.72 -1.21 0.14
C ALA A 65 -12.35 -0.05 1.08
N ARG A 66 -13.30 0.47 1.87
CA ARG A 66 -13.02 1.53 2.84
C ARG A 66 -12.44 0.98 4.14
N TYR A 67 -13.12 0.02 4.75
CA TYR A 67 -12.87 -0.40 6.13
C TYR A 67 -12.03 -1.68 6.25
N LEU A 68 -11.88 -2.47 5.18
CA LEU A 68 -10.97 -3.63 5.18
C LEU A 68 -9.64 -3.31 4.48
N ARG A 69 -9.57 -2.21 3.71
CA ARG A 69 -8.32 -1.68 3.14
C ARG A 69 -7.40 -1.06 4.20
N LYS A 70 -7.97 -0.46 5.25
CA LYS A 70 -7.26 0.10 6.40
C LYS A 70 -7.70 -0.65 7.65
N PHE A 71 -6.75 -1.20 8.42
CA PHE A 71 -6.95 -1.91 9.68
C PHE A 71 -8.25 -1.53 10.42
N PRO A 72 -9.17 -2.48 10.64
CA PRO A 72 -9.13 -3.17 11.94
C PRO A 72 -9.27 -4.70 11.87
N LEU A 73 -9.72 -5.29 10.76
CA LEU A 73 -9.76 -6.74 10.55
C LEU A 73 -8.47 -7.16 9.84
N GLU A 74 -7.79 -8.20 10.32
CA GLU A 74 -6.48 -8.68 9.85
C GLU A 74 -6.51 -9.32 8.43
N LEU A 75 -7.35 -8.79 7.52
CA LEU A 75 -7.61 -9.29 6.17
C LEU A 75 -6.87 -8.47 5.09
N TYR A 76 -5.66 -8.00 5.39
CA TYR A 76 -4.88 -7.13 4.49
C TYR A 76 -4.64 -7.76 3.09
N ASN A 77 -4.56 -9.08 3.01
CA ASN A 77 -4.40 -9.81 1.75
C ASN A 77 -5.73 -10.18 1.07
N GLU A 78 -6.87 -10.08 1.76
CA GLU A 78 -8.16 -10.60 1.28
C GLU A 78 -9.18 -9.52 0.90
N TRP A 79 -8.99 -8.26 1.33
CA TRP A 79 -9.95 -7.18 1.05
C TRP A 79 -10.11 -6.91 -0.45
N TYR A 80 -9.01 -6.96 -1.21
CA TYR A 80 -9.01 -6.65 -2.65
C TYR A 80 -9.78 -7.69 -3.47
N PRO A 81 -9.50 -9.01 -3.36
CA PRO A 81 -10.29 -10.01 -4.07
C PRO A 81 -11.76 -10.01 -3.61
N LEU A 82 -12.03 -9.79 -2.32
CA LEU A 82 -13.39 -9.73 -1.79
C LEU A 82 -14.16 -8.51 -2.35
N HIS A 83 -13.51 -7.35 -2.44
CA HIS A 83 -14.06 -6.15 -3.06
C HIS A 83 -14.40 -6.42 -4.54
N VAL A 84 -13.44 -6.94 -5.31
CA VAL A 84 -13.63 -7.23 -6.74
C VAL A 84 -14.75 -8.24 -6.97
N LEU A 85 -14.81 -9.30 -6.17
CA LEU A 85 -15.86 -10.33 -6.24
C LEU A 85 -17.25 -9.73 -5.98
N CYS A 86 -17.36 -8.90 -4.94
CA CYS A 86 -18.60 -8.24 -4.57
C CYS A 86 -19.07 -7.27 -5.66
N GLN A 87 -18.15 -6.44 -6.18
CA GLN A 87 -18.44 -5.47 -7.24
C GLN A 87 -18.85 -6.16 -8.55
N SER A 88 -18.12 -7.20 -8.97
CA SER A 88 -18.40 -7.94 -10.21
C SER A 88 -19.75 -8.65 -10.15
N SER A 89 -20.07 -9.27 -9.00
CA SER A 89 -21.36 -9.93 -8.77
C SER A 89 -22.51 -8.93 -8.78
N GLY A 90 -22.31 -7.76 -8.14
CA GLY A 90 -23.28 -6.67 -8.13
C GLY A 90 -23.56 -6.11 -9.53
N TYR A 91 -22.50 -5.91 -10.33
CA TYR A 91 -22.59 -5.45 -11.70
C TYR A 91 -23.36 -6.43 -12.60
N LEU A 92 -23.07 -7.73 -12.49
CA LEU A 92 -23.74 -8.78 -13.27
C LEU A 92 -25.25 -8.81 -12.98
N LEU A 93 -25.62 -8.90 -11.71
CA LEU A 93 -27.04 -8.96 -11.29
C LEU A 93 -27.80 -7.69 -11.67
N GLY A 94 -27.20 -6.51 -11.47
CA GLY A 94 -27.82 -5.24 -11.84
C GLY A 94 -27.95 -5.06 -13.36
N THR A 95 -26.98 -5.53 -14.15
CA THR A 95 -27.08 -5.51 -15.62
C THR A 95 -28.19 -6.42 -16.13
N LEU A 96 -28.35 -7.62 -15.56
CA LEU A 96 -29.47 -8.52 -15.86
C LEU A 96 -30.80 -7.86 -15.50
N GLY A 97 -30.90 -7.26 -14.32
CA GLY A 97 -32.06 -6.48 -13.89
C GLY A 97 -32.37 -5.35 -14.88
N TRP A 98 -31.39 -4.53 -15.24
CA TRP A 98 -31.54 -3.44 -16.21
C TRP A 98 -32.01 -3.91 -17.59
N GLY A 99 -31.45 -5.01 -18.11
CA GLY A 99 -31.87 -5.61 -19.39
C GLY A 99 -33.34 -6.02 -19.39
N ILE A 100 -33.81 -6.63 -18.30
CA ILE A 100 -35.24 -6.95 -18.11
C ILE A 100 -36.08 -5.65 -18.07
N GLY A 101 -35.56 -4.60 -17.46
CA GLY A 101 -36.20 -3.28 -17.39
C GLY A 101 -36.39 -2.64 -18.77
N LEU A 102 -35.39 -2.71 -19.65
CA LEU A 102 -35.49 -2.25 -21.03
C LEU A 102 -36.55 -3.02 -21.82
N TRP A 103 -36.57 -4.35 -21.69
CA TRP A 103 -37.57 -5.21 -22.34
C TRP A 103 -39.01 -4.86 -21.89
N LEU A 104 -39.21 -4.68 -20.58
CA LEU A 104 -40.48 -4.24 -20.00
C LEU A 104 -40.90 -2.85 -20.51
N GLY A 105 -39.94 -1.92 -20.61
CA GLY A 105 -40.17 -0.55 -21.08
C GLY A 105 -40.54 -0.48 -22.57
N ASN A 106 -40.01 -1.37 -23.42
CA ASN A 106 -40.38 -1.44 -24.83
C ASN A 106 -41.76 -2.08 -25.04
N SER A 107 -42.18 -2.95 -24.12
CA SER A 107 -43.43 -3.71 -24.22
C SER A 107 -44.67 -2.97 -23.70
N SER A 108 -44.54 -1.80 -23.06
CA SER A 108 -45.68 -1.05 -22.52
C SER A 108 -45.62 0.44 -22.87
N LYS A 109 -46.57 0.91 -23.68
CA LYS A 109 -46.77 2.34 -23.99
C LYS A 109 -47.48 3.03 -22.82
N GLN A 110 -46.74 3.45 -21.79
CA GLN A 110 -47.27 4.37 -20.79
C GLN A 110 -46.23 5.42 -20.38
N TYR A 111 -46.70 6.67 -20.33
CA TYR A 111 -45.91 7.90 -20.39
C TYR A 111 -45.12 8.24 -19.09
N THR A 112 -45.12 7.35 -18.10
CA THR A 112 -44.58 7.60 -16.74
C THR A 112 -43.19 7.01 -16.48
N LEU A 113 -42.58 6.29 -17.44
CA LEU A 113 -41.29 5.60 -17.24
C LEU A 113 -40.04 6.38 -17.69
N LYS A 114 -40.16 7.61 -18.20
CA LYS A 114 -39.02 8.32 -18.83
C LYS A 114 -37.86 8.54 -17.85
N THR A 115 -38.13 9.02 -16.65
CA THR A 115 -37.07 9.39 -15.70
C THR A 115 -36.36 8.17 -15.09
N HIS A 116 -37.10 7.12 -14.67
CA HIS A 116 -36.50 5.86 -14.21
C HIS A 116 -35.65 5.19 -15.30
N ARG A 117 -36.10 5.25 -16.57
CA ARG A 117 -35.34 4.74 -17.70
C ARG A 117 -34.05 5.53 -17.94
N ILE A 118 -34.11 6.86 -17.88
CA ILE A 118 -32.95 7.74 -18.03
C ILE A 118 -31.94 7.50 -16.90
N LEU A 119 -32.39 7.50 -15.65
CA LEU A 119 -31.53 7.19 -14.50
C LEU A 119 -30.94 5.78 -14.62
N GLY A 120 -31.72 4.80 -15.04
CA GLY A 120 -31.25 3.44 -15.29
C GLY A 120 -30.14 3.36 -16.35
N ILE A 121 -30.22 4.16 -17.42
CA ILE A 121 -29.15 4.25 -18.43
C ILE A 121 -27.89 4.86 -17.83
N PHE A 122 -27.99 5.97 -17.08
CA PHE A 122 -26.84 6.58 -16.42
C PHE A 122 -26.17 5.63 -15.42
N VAL A 123 -26.96 4.93 -14.61
CA VAL A 123 -26.47 3.93 -13.66
C VAL A 123 -25.73 2.82 -14.39
N PHE A 124 -26.30 2.27 -15.47
CA PHE A 124 -25.65 1.25 -16.28
C PHE A 124 -24.30 1.76 -16.82
N THR A 125 -24.31 2.90 -17.53
CA THR A 125 -23.10 3.48 -18.14
C THR A 125 -22.00 3.73 -17.10
N PHE A 126 -22.31 4.39 -16.00
CA PHE A 126 -21.31 4.67 -14.97
C PHE A 126 -20.85 3.40 -14.24
N SER A 127 -21.72 2.41 -14.05
CA SER A 127 -21.32 1.11 -13.51
C SER A 127 -20.35 0.38 -14.42
N THR A 128 -20.57 0.40 -15.74
CA THR A 128 -19.67 -0.20 -16.74
C THR A 128 -18.31 0.50 -16.73
N VAL A 129 -18.31 1.83 -16.72
CA VAL A 129 -17.08 2.64 -16.65
C VAL A 129 -16.31 2.36 -15.35
N GLN A 130 -17.00 2.21 -14.22
CA GLN A 130 -16.40 1.84 -12.93
C GLN A 130 -15.79 0.43 -12.95
N MET A 131 -16.42 -0.54 -13.64
CA MET A 131 -15.87 -1.90 -13.77
C MET A 131 -14.66 -1.95 -14.69
N LEU A 132 -14.68 -1.20 -15.80
CA LEU A 132 -13.55 -1.13 -16.72
C LEU A 132 -12.32 -0.45 -16.09
N ALA A 133 -12.50 0.36 -15.05
CA ALA A 133 -11.42 1.01 -14.32
C ALA A 133 -10.40 0.01 -13.73
N VAL A 134 -10.79 -1.25 -13.48
CA VAL A 134 -9.90 -2.32 -13.01
C VAL A 134 -8.80 -2.63 -14.03
N PHE A 135 -9.11 -2.59 -15.33
CA PHE A 135 -8.13 -2.84 -16.39
C PHE A 135 -7.10 -1.71 -16.56
N VAL A 136 -7.44 -0.52 -16.07
CA VAL A 136 -6.59 0.68 -16.13
C VAL A 136 -5.93 0.94 -14.78
N TYR A 137 -5.92 -0.03 -13.87
CA TYR A 137 -5.33 0.12 -12.54
C TYR A 137 -3.82 0.40 -12.64
N PRO A 138 -3.34 1.62 -12.27
CA PRO A 138 -1.95 2.02 -12.46
C PRO A 138 -1.02 1.37 -11.45
N ARG A 139 0.24 1.10 -11.86
CA ARG A 139 1.25 0.54 -10.95
C ARG A 139 1.67 1.60 -9.93
N ILE A 140 2.23 1.16 -8.80
CA ILE A 140 2.50 1.97 -7.59
C ILE A 140 3.33 3.25 -7.84
N ARG A 141 4.01 3.39 -8.98
CA ARG A 141 5.00 4.45 -9.24
C ARG A 141 4.55 5.52 -10.26
N ASP A 142 3.29 5.49 -10.68
CA ASP A 142 2.76 6.44 -11.67
C ASP A 142 2.09 7.64 -10.99
N GLU A 143 2.41 8.87 -11.41
CA GLU A 143 1.73 10.11 -10.96
C GLU A 143 0.20 10.04 -11.15
N PHE A 144 -0.25 9.23 -12.12
CA PHE A 144 -1.64 8.95 -12.45
C PHE A 144 -2.39 8.17 -11.37
N ARG A 145 -1.70 7.52 -10.41
CA ARG A 145 -2.34 6.72 -9.37
C ARG A 145 -3.26 7.54 -8.47
N ARG A 146 -2.81 8.74 -8.08
CA ARG A 146 -3.61 9.63 -7.24
C ARG A 146 -4.87 10.10 -7.96
N CYS A 147 -4.76 10.42 -9.24
CA CYS A 147 -5.90 10.81 -10.06
C CYS A 147 -6.90 9.65 -10.21
N TRP A 148 -6.41 8.43 -10.45
CA TRP A 148 -7.24 7.24 -10.55
C TRP A 148 -7.99 6.95 -9.24
N GLU A 149 -7.32 7.05 -8.08
CA GLU A 149 -7.96 6.82 -6.77
C GLU A 149 -9.07 7.85 -6.48
N ILE A 150 -8.80 9.13 -6.74
CA ILE A 150 -9.80 10.21 -6.57
C ILE A 150 -11.00 9.98 -7.48
N TYR A 151 -10.75 9.72 -8.76
CA TYR A 151 -11.78 9.41 -9.75
C TYR A 151 -12.64 8.22 -9.33
N HIS A 152 -12.00 7.09 -9.02
CA HIS A 152 -12.69 5.83 -8.69
C HIS A 152 -13.55 5.97 -7.43
N GLN A 153 -13.07 6.73 -6.44
CA GLN A 153 -13.80 7.00 -5.21
C GLN A 153 -14.99 7.95 -5.43
N ILE A 154 -14.78 9.09 -6.09
CA ILE A 154 -15.84 10.08 -6.33
C ILE A 154 -16.94 9.49 -7.21
N MET A 155 -16.56 8.85 -8.33
CA MET A 155 -17.51 8.24 -9.24
C MET A 155 -18.27 7.08 -8.57
N GLY A 156 -17.59 6.28 -7.73
CA GLY A 156 -18.22 5.20 -6.98
C GLY A 156 -19.32 5.71 -6.03
N TYR A 157 -19.07 6.77 -5.27
CA TYR A 157 -20.07 7.36 -4.37
C TYR A 157 -21.23 8.01 -5.13
N ALA A 158 -20.93 8.73 -6.23
CA ALA A 158 -21.97 9.31 -7.09
C ALA A 158 -22.88 8.23 -7.68
N LEU A 159 -22.31 7.10 -8.11
CA LEU A 159 -23.05 5.94 -8.63
C LEU A 159 -23.98 5.35 -7.56
N ILE A 160 -23.51 5.16 -6.31
CA ILE A 160 -24.36 4.68 -5.21
C ILE A 160 -25.55 5.60 -4.98
N ALA A 161 -25.36 6.93 -4.99
CA ALA A 161 -26.45 7.88 -4.84
C ALA A 161 -27.47 7.80 -5.99
N LEU A 162 -27.00 7.67 -7.23
CA LEU A 162 -27.86 7.50 -8.41
C LEU A 162 -28.64 6.18 -8.36
N ILE A 163 -28.03 5.09 -7.90
CA ILE A 163 -28.69 3.79 -7.73
C ILE A 163 -29.83 3.91 -6.71
N ILE A 164 -29.58 4.53 -5.56
CA ILE A 164 -30.59 4.73 -4.52
C ILE A 164 -31.77 5.52 -5.09
N ALA A 165 -31.50 6.65 -5.75
CA ALA A 165 -32.53 7.48 -6.38
C ALA A 165 -33.34 6.68 -7.43
N ASN A 166 -32.65 5.89 -8.25
CA ASN A 166 -33.27 5.09 -9.30
C ASN A 166 -34.16 3.97 -8.74
N ILE A 167 -33.75 3.29 -7.66
CA ILE A 167 -34.53 2.25 -6.99
C ILE A 167 -35.79 2.84 -6.35
N PHE A 168 -35.68 3.97 -5.65
CA PHE A 168 -36.86 4.64 -5.08
C PHE A 168 -37.85 5.08 -6.16
N GLN A 169 -37.34 5.64 -7.26
CA GLN A 169 -38.18 6.01 -8.39
C GLN A 169 -38.84 4.81 -9.08
N GLY A 170 -38.15 3.66 -9.17
CA GLY A 170 -38.74 2.43 -9.70
C GLY A 170 -39.81 1.85 -8.75
N ALA A 171 -39.57 1.92 -7.45
CA ALA A 171 -40.45 1.38 -6.42
C ALA A 171 -41.79 2.14 -6.33
N THR A 172 -41.82 3.46 -6.52
CA THR A 172 -43.07 4.25 -6.48
C THR A 172 -44.12 3.83 -7.50
N HIS A 173 -43.74 3.13 -8.57
CA HIS A 173 -44.62 2.80 -9.70
C HIS A 173 -45.12 1.35 -9.71
N GLN A 174 -44.85 0.55 -8.68
CA GLN A 174 -45.32 -0.84 -8.58
C GLN A 174 -46.66 -0.95 -7.82
N ASN A 175 -47.48 -1.96 -8.13
CA ASN A 175 -48.73 -2.25 -7.41
C ASN A 175 -48.53 -2.59 -5.90
N HIS A 176 -47.28 -2.82 -5.48
CA HIS A 176 -46.84 -2.96 -4.08
C HIS A 176 -45.72 -1.98 -3.74
N ALA A 177 -45.83 -0.74 -4.24
CA ALA A 177 -44.81 0.30 -4.11
C ALA A 177 -44.35 0.50 -2.65
N GLU A 178 -45.29 0.56 -1.72
CA GLU A 178 -44.97 0.76 -0.29
C GLU A 178 -44.14 -0.39 0.28
N LYS A 179 -44.47 -1.65 -0.04
CA LYS A 179 -43.72 -2.81 0.49
C LYS A 179 -42.27 -2.79 0.02
N TRP A 180 -42.02 -2.56 -1.27
CA TRP A 180 -40.66 -2.57 -1.83
C TRP A 180 -39.81 -1.39 -1.38
N LYS A 181 -40.41 -0.21 -1.19
CA LYS A 181 -39.73 0.94 -0.58
C LYS A 181 -39.23 0.59 0.82
N TRP A 182 -40.10 0.05 1.68
CA TRP A 182 -39.74 -0.29 3.06
C TRP A 182 -38.71 -1.41 3.14
N VAL A 183 -38.77 -2.41 2.25
CA VAL A 183 -37.73 -3.44 2.14
C VAL A 183 -36.37 -2.82 1.84
N TYR A 184 -36.30 -1.92 0.86
CA TYR A 184 -35.03 -1.28 0.51
C TYR A 184 -34.53 -0.29 1.58
N VAL A 185 -35.43 0.44 2.24
CA VAL A 185 -35.09 1.26 3.42
C VAL A 185 -34.46 0.39 4.52
N GLY A 186 -34.99 -0.81 4.76
CA GLY A 186 -34.39 -1.77 5.70
C GLY A 186 -32.97 -2.18 5.31
N VAL A 187 -32.72 -2.46 4.03
CA VAL A 187 -31.37 -2.75 3.51
C VAL A 187 -30.41 -1.58 3.74
N LEU A 188 -30.83 -0.35 3.40
CA LEU A 188 -30.00 0.84 3.62
C LEU A 188 -29.70 1.08 5.10
N ALA A 189 -30.68 0.86 5.99
CA ALA A 189 -30.48 0.97 7.43
C ALA A 189 -29.44 -0.03 7.94
N ILE A 190 -29.48 -1.29 7.47
CA ILE A 190 -28.50 -2.32 7.83
C ILE A 190 -27.11 -1.92 7.35
N LEU A 191 -26.96 -1.50 6.09
CA LEU A 191 -25.67 -1.06 5.54
C LEU A 191 -25.11 0.15 6.29
N ALA A 192 -25.95 1.12 6.65
CA ALA A 192 -25.57 2.27 7.45
C ALA A 192 -25.12 1.88 8.86
N LEU A 193 -25.84 0.96 9.53
CA LEU A 193 -25.45 0.45 10.84
C LEU A 193 -24.10 -0.28 10.82
N ILE A 194 -23.86 -1.11 9.79
CA ILE A 194 -22.57 -1.79 9.59
C ILE A 194 -21.46 -0.75 9.40
N ALA A 195 -21.66 0.23 8.52
CA ALA A 195 -20.68 1.28 8.28
C ALA A 195 -20.37 2.10 9.55
N LEU A 196 -21.40 2.47 10.34
CA LEU A 196 -21.23 3.19 11.59
C LEU A 196 -20.49 2.36 12.66
N ALA A 197 -20.78 1.06 12.74
CA ALA A 197 -20.08 0.16 13.66
C ALA A 197 -18.59 0.04 13.30
N LEU A 198 -18.27 -0.12 12.01
CA LEU A 198 -16.90 -0.18 11.52
C LEU A 198 -16.16 1.16 11.74
N GLU A 199 -16.80 2.29 11.47
CA GLU A 199 -16.25 3.62 11.73
C GLU A 199 -15.96 3.86 13.22
N LYS A 200 -16.82 3.36 14.12
CA LYS A 200 -16.61 3.45 15.57
C LYS A 200 -15.38 2.64 16.01
N GLU A 201 -15.22 1.43 15.49
CA GLU A 201 -14.04 0.59 15.77
C GLU A 201 -12.75 1.23 15.21
N GLU A 202 -12.78 1.78 13.99
CA GLU A 202 -11.66 2.51 13.40
C GLU A 202 -11.23 3.68 14.30
N LYS A 203 -12.18 4.53 14.71
CA LYS A 203 -11.90 5.67 15.61
C LYS A 203 -11.41 5.23 16.99
N LYS A 204 -11.97 4.17 17.55
CA LYS A 204 -11.53 3.61 18.85
C LYS A 204 -10.09 3.13 18.75
N LYS A 205 -9.73 2.40 17.70
CA LYS A 205 -8.37 1.91 17.47
C LYS A 205 -7.40 3.07 17.26
N GLN A 206 -7.78 4.09 16.49
CA GLN A 206 -6.94 5.27 16.27
C GLN A 206 -6.69 6.05 17.58
N LYS A 207 -7.69 6.14 18.47
CA LYS A 207 -7.50 6.68 19.82
C LYS A 207 -6.59 5.82 20.68
N THR A 208 -6.73 4.50 20.66
CA THR A 208 -5.84 3.58 21.40
C THR A 208 -4.40 3.68 20.90
N MET A 209 -4.18 3.74 19.58
CA MET A 209 -2.86 3.93 18.99
C MET A 209 -2.25 5.28 19.37
N ALA A 210 -3.05 6.36 19.35
CA ALA A 210 -2.62 7.69 19.78
C ALA A 210 -2.29 7.75 21.28
N ALA A 211 -3.05 7.04 22.12
CA ALA A 211 -2.77 6.94 23.56
C ALA A 211 -1.51 6.11 23.84
N SER A 212 -1.29 5.01 23.10
CA SER A 212 -0.05 4.21 23.18
C SER A 212 1.18 5.01 22.74
N SER A 213 1.06 5.88 21.74
CA SER A 213 2.15 6.80 21.35
C SER A 213 2.42 7.87 22.42
N ALA A 214 1.39 8.33 23.13
CA ALA A 214 1.55 9.33 24.20
C ALA A 214 2.19 8.74 25.47
N VAL A 215 1.91 7.47 25.82
CA VAL A 215 2.56 6.79 26.97
C VAL A 215 4.04 6.46 26.68
N THR A 216 4.41 6.37 25.40
CA THR A 216 5.82 6.22 24.98
C THR A 216 6.56 7.57 24.88
N ASP A 217 5.89 8.71 25.12
CA ASP A 217 6.53 10.02 25.09
C ASP A 217 7.63 10.12 26.14
N GLY A 218 8.87 10.29 25.64
CA GLY A 218 10.06 10.47 26.45
C GLY A 218 10.84 9.19 26.77
N VAL A 219 10.31 7.99 26.50
CA VAL A 219 11.05 6.73 26.74
C VAL A 219 12.23 6.61 25.80
N ALA A 220 12.03 6.85 24.50
CA ALA A 220 13.13 6.81 23.52
C ALA A 220 14.15 7.93 23.76
N ALA A 221 13.68 9.12 24.18
CA ALA A 221 14.56 10.23 24.54
C ALA A 221 15.39 9.95 25.81
N ALA A 222 14.79 9.31 26.83
CA ALA A 222 15.50 8.90 28.04
C ALA A 222 16.52 7.79 27.74
N ALA A 223 16.14 6.83 26.91
CA ALA A 223 17.03 5.77 26.44
C ALA A 223 18.21 6.34 25.63
N LEU A 224 17.97 7.31 24.75
CA LEU A 224 19.04 8.03 24.06
C LEU A 224 20.00 8.71 25.06
N ARG A 225 19.49 9.42 26.07
CA ARG A 225 20.36 10.05 27.09
C ARG A 225 21.23 9.03 27.83
N SER A 226 20.67 7.87 28.17
CA SER A 226 21.42 6.76 28.77
C SER A 226 22.51 6.22 27.82
N VAL A 227 22.20 6.07 26.54
CA VAL A 227 23.17 5.66 25.52
C VAL A 227 24.29 6.68 25.38
N ILE A 228 23.96 7.98 25.30
CA ILE A 228 24.94 9.06 25.25
C ILE A 228 25.90 8.96 26.44
N GLN A 229 25.38 8.81 27.66
CA GLN A 229 26.20 8.64 28.86
C GLN A 229 27.13 7.42 28.79
N ARG A 230 26.64 6.26 28.33
CA ARG A 230 27.45 5.04 28.17
C ARG A 230 28.56 5.22 27.13
N VAL A 231 28.28 5.94 26.05
CA VAL A 231 29.27 6.30 25.03
C VAL A 231 30.33 7.23 25.61
N HIS A 232 29.96 8.26 26.37
CA HIS A 232 30.92 9.13 27.07
C HIS A 232 31.85 8.33 27.98
N GLN A 233 31.29 7.44 28.81
CA GLN A 233 32.08 6.60 29.73
C GLN A 233 33.03 5.65 28.98
N ALA A 234 32.59 5.04 27.87
CA ALA A 234 33.46 4.19 27.07
C ALA A 234 34.60 4.98 26.41
N ALA A 235 34.31 6.17 25.90
CA ALA A 235 35.33 7.07 25.34
C ALA A 235 36.37 7.47 26.42
N GLU A 236 35.93 7.86 27.61
CA GLU A 236 36.80 8.22 28.73
C GLU A 236 37.72 7.07 29.16
N ARG A 237 37.18 5.84 29.29
CA ARG A 237 38.00 4.64 29.59
C ARG A 237 39.09 4.39 28.55
N SER A 238 38.85 4.83 27.31
CA SER A 238 39.78 4.69 26.19
C SER A 238 40.76 5.86 26.04
N GLY A 239 40.68 6.87 26.93
CA GLY A 239 41.46 8.10 26.80
C GLY A 239 41.07 8.97 25.60
N ARG A 240 39.84 8.82 25.08
CA ARG A 240 39.35 9.49 23.88
C ARG A 240 38.33 10.58 24.23
N ALA A 241 38.34 11.66 23.46
CA ALA A 241 37.32 12.69 23.54
C ALA A 241 35.99 12.13 23.00
N SER A 242 34.93 12.29 23.77
CA SER A 242 33.62 11.69 23.50
C SER A 242 32.84 12.37 22.37
N ASP A 243 33.15 13.63 22.08
CA ASP A 243 32.65 14.39 20.92
C ASP A 243 33.10 13.81 19.58
N ARG A 244 34.15 12.97 19.58
CA ARG A 244 34.62 12.23 18.41
C ARG A 244 33.85 10.94 18.12
N ILE A 245 32.86 10.58 18.95
CA ILE A 245 32.03 9.39 18.75
C ILE A 245 30.63 9.79 18.31
N ARG A 246 30.29 9.50 17.05
CA ARG A 246 28.95 9.71 16.51
C ARG A 246 28.04 8.55 16.93
N ILE A 247 26.88 8.89 17.46
CA ILE A 247 25.80 7.93 17.68
C ILE A 247 24.85 8.03 16.50
N VAL A 248 24.65 6.92 15.79
CA VAL A 248 23.65 6.80 14.73
C VAL A 248 22.45 6.07 15.31
N ALA A 249 21.34 6.77 15.53
CA ALA A 249 20.11 6.18 16.06
C ALA A 249 19.40 5.35 14.97
N VAL A 250 19.48 4.01 15.07
CA VAL A 250 18.95 3.10 14.05
C VAL A 250 17.45 2.90 14.23
N SER A 251 16.66 3.54 13.38
CA SER A 251 15.20 3.64 13.47
C SER A 251 14.43 2.71 12.55
N LYS A 252 15.09 1.75 11.91
CA LYS A 252 14.43 0.74 11.08
C LYS A 252 13.29 0.04 11.81
N THR A 253 12.19 -0.18 11.10
CA THR A 253 10.93 -0.72 11.61
C THR A 253 10.24 0.11 12.71
N LYS A 254 10.70 1.33 13.01
CA LYS A 254 10.12 2.20 14.05
C LYS A 254 9.26 3.31 13.42
N PRO A 255 8.12 3.66 14.03
CA PRO A 255 7.25 4.72 13.51
C PRO A 255 7.91 6.10 13.59
N VAL A 256 7.48 7.02 12.73
CA VAL A 256 7.93 8.42 12.67
C VAL A 256 7.80 9.12 14.03
N SER A 257 6.78 8.78 14.83
CA SER A 257 6.58 9.35 16.17
C SER A 257 7.75 9.10 17.12
N LEU A 258 8.34 7.90 17.12
CA LEU A 258 9.50 7.61 17.97
C LEU A 258 10.76 8.34 17.48
N ILE A 259 10.92 8.46 16.16
CA ILE A 259 12.03 9.23 15.57
C ILE A 259 11.91 10.70 15.98
N ARG A 260 10.69 11.25 15.93
CA ARG A 260 10.39 12.62 16.36
C ARG A 260 10.76 12.85 17.83
N GLN A 261 10.46 11.92 18.74
CA GLN A 261 10.86 12.04 20.15
C GLN A 261 12.38 12.13 20.33
N VAL A 262 13.14 11.31 19.61
CA VAL A 262 14.62 11.32 19.65
C VAL A 262 15.16 12.59 19.02
N TYR A 263 14.52 13.09 17.96
CA TYR A 263 14.85 14.36 17.32
C TYR A 263 14.61 15.56 18.25
N ASP A 264 13.45 15.60 18.93
CA ASP A 264 13.07 16.68 19.85
C ASP A 264 13.97 16.69 21.09
N ALA A 265 14.61 15.57 21.41
CA ALA A 265 15.68 15.49 22.41
C ALA A 265 17.04 16.06 21.93
N GLY A 266 17.10 16.62 20.71
CA GLY A 266 18.28 17.27 20.13
C GLY A 266 19.11 16.39 19.19
N HIS A 267 18.74 15.12 18.98
CA HIS A 267 19.50 14.23 18.11
C HIS A 267 19.25 14.52 16.63
N ARG A 268 20.26 14.29 15.78
CA ARG A 268 20.16 14.54 14.31
C ARG A 268 20.58 13.38 13.42
N SER A 269 21.39 12.43 13.90
CA SER A 269 21.93 11.35 13.06
C SER A 269 21.07 10.08 13.17
N PHE A 270 20.41 9.69 12.08
CA PHE A 270 19.47 8.55 12.09
C PHE A 270 19.85 7.53 11.02
N GLY A 271 19.78 6.25 11.37
CA GLY A 271 20.15 5.14 10.49
C GLY A 271 18.93 4.34 10.02
N GLU A 272 18.84 4.10 8.71
CA GLU A 272 17.79 3.26 8.10
C GLU A 272 18.38 2.13 7.24
N ASN A 273 17.70 0.99 7.23
CA ASN A 273 18.14 -0.20 6.50
C ASN A 273 17.38 -0.42 5.18
N TYR A 274 16.18 0.14 5.04
CA TYR A 274 15.29 -0.15 3.92
C TYR A 274 15.00 1.14 3.15
N VAL A 275 15.31 1.15 1.85
CA VAL A 275 15.15 2.36 1.01
C VAL A 275 13.71 2.85 0.97
N GLN A 276 12.74 1.94 0.96
CA GLN A 276 11.32 2.30 0.97
C GLN A 276 10.95 3.02 2.27
N GLU A 277 11.46 2.52 3.40
CA GLU A 277 11.14 3.07 4.72
C GLU A 277 11.71 4.49 4.90
N ILE A 278 12.98 4.70 4.54
CA ILE A 278 13.59 6.04 4.64
C ILE A 278 12.96 7.05 3.68
N VAL A 279 12.61 6.65 2.45
CA VAL A 279 11.93 7.52 1.47
C VAL A 279 10.53 7.90 1.93
N GLU A 280 9.84 7.02 2.66
CA GLU A 280 8.54 7.32 3.26
C GLU A 280 8.66 8.21 4.49
N LYS A 281 9.68 8.01 5.34
CA LYS A 281 9.87 8.72 6.61
C LYS A 281 10.47 10.12 6.45
N ALA A 282 11.50 10.27 5.61
CA ALA A 282 12.28 11.49 5.54
C ALA A 282 11.44 12.76 5.28
N PRO A 283 10.44 12.75 4.36
CA PRO A 283 9.59 13.92 4.12
C PRO A 283 8.64 14.28 5.28
N GLN A 284 8.45 13.39 6.26
CA GLN A 284 7.59 13.60 7.42
C GLN A 284 8.34 14.19 8.63
N LEU A 285 9.66 14.31 8.53
CA LEU A 285 10.55 14.73 9.59
C LEU A 285 11.33 15.99 9.19
N PRO A 286 11.94 16.71 10.15
CA PRO A 286 12.69 17.92 9.84
C PRO A 286 13.87 17.70 8.90
N GLU A 287 14.12 18.71 8.07
CA GLU A 287 15.13 18.66 7.00
C GLU A 287 16.57 18.65 7.53
N ASP A 288 16.80 19.09 8.77
CA ASP A 288 18.11 19.09 9.43
C ASP A 288 18.52 17.73 10.01
N ILE A 289 17.70 16.69 9.84
CA ILE A 289 18.12 15.31 10.09
C ILE A 289 19.23 14.90 9.12
N GLU A 290 20.26 14.24 9.65
CA GLU A 290 21.31 13.58 8.90
C GLU A 290 20.98 12.09 8.77
N TRP A 291 20.46 11.70 7.61
CA TRP A 291 20.15 10.30 7.37
C TRP A 291 21.37 9.49 6.90
N SER A 292 21.62 8.37 7.56
CA SER A 292 22.58 7.34 7.14
C SER A 292 21.83 6.13 6.58
N PHE A 293 22.11 5.72 5.35
CA PHE A 293 21.66 4.43 4.84
C PHE A 293 22.68 3.34 5.20
N ILE A 294 22.27 2.38 6.03
CA ILE A 294 23.16 1.37 6.64
C ILE A 294 22.73 -0.08 6.31
N GLY A 295 21.74 -0.24 5.43
CA GLY A 295 21.30 -1.55 4.93
C GLY A 295 22.01 -1.93 3.65
N ASN A 296 21.81 -3.15 3.15
CA ASN A 296 22.35 -3.54 1.84
C ASN A 296 21.71 -2.70 0.72
N LEU A 297 22.51 -1.95 -0.03
CA LEU A 297 22.04 -1.08 -1.10
C LEU A 297 22.01 -1.82 -2.43
N GLN A 298 20.81 -2.03 -2.96
CA GLN A 298 20.65 -2.58 -4.31
C GLN A 298 20.78 -1.48 -5.36
N SER A 299 21.43 -1.80 -6.47
CA SER A 299 21.68 -0.91 -7.62
C SER A 299 20.44 -0.19 -8.15
N ASN A 300 19.30 -0.87 -8.21
CA ASN A 300 18.02 -0.31 -8.66
C ASN A 300 17.33 0.59 -7.61
N LYS A 301 17.84 0.64 -6.39
CA LYS A 301 17.33 1.45 -5.27
C LYS A 301 18.12 2.73 -5.05
N VAL A 302 19.28 2.89 -5.70
CA VAL A 302 20.11 4.12 -5.64
C VAL A 302 19.32 5.36 -6.04
N LYS A 303 18.67 5.35 -7.23
CA LYS A 303 17.88 6.49 -7.70
C LYS A 303 16.71 6.84 -6.75
N PRO A 304 15.87 5.87 -6.31
CA PRO A 304 14.83 6.14 -5.31
C PRO A 304 15.37 6.74 -4.01
N LEU A 305 16.48 6.21 -3.49
CA LEU A 305 17.09 6.67 -2.25
C LEU A 305 17.53 8.13 -2.35
N LEU A 306 18.35 8.45 -3.36
CA LEU A 306 18.91 9.78 -3.54
C LEU A 306 17.87 10.83 -3.93
N ALA A 307 16.86 10.46 -4.72
CA ALA A 307 15.80 11.39 -5.11
C ALA A 307 14.75 11.60 -4.01
N GLY A 308 14.50 10.59 -3.18
CA GLY A 308 13.49 10.64 -2.12
C GLY A 308 14.00 11.18 -0.78
N VAL A 309 15.32 11.26 -0.58
CA VAL A 309 15.94 11.69 0.69
C VAL A 309 16.99 12.77 0.41
N PRO A 310 16.58 14.04 0.24
CA PRO A 310 17.51 15.14 -0.09
C PRO A 310 18.61 15.36 0.97
N ASN A 311 18.28 15.13 2.24
CA ASN A 311 19.17 15.22 3.39
C ASN A 311 19.85 13.88 3.75
N LEU A 312 20.03 12.98 2.77
CA LEU A 312 20.83 11.77 2.94
C LEU A 312 22.30 12.16 3.16
N ALA A 313 22.78 12.05 4.39
CA ALA A 313 24.13 12.43 4.78
C ALA A 313 25.16 11.38 4.32
N THR A 314 24.91 10.09 4.60
CA THR A 314 25.88 9.02 4.34
C THR A 314 25.25 7.73 3.80
N VAL A 315 26.04 6.94 3.07
CA VAL A 315 25.75 5.52 2.75
C VAL A 315 26.89 4.67 3.29
N GLU A 316 26.60 3.78 4.23
CA GLU A 316 27.65 3.03 4.93
C GLU A 316 27.87 1.61 4.41
N SER A 317 27.12 1.21 3.39
CA SER A 317 27.02 -0.16 2.89
C SER A 317 27.63 -0.32 1.50
N VAL A 318 28.68 0.44 1.15
CA VAL A 318 29.31 0.27 -0.15
C VAL A 318 30.16 -0.99 -0.10
N ASP A 319 29.59 -2.08 -0.59
CA ASP A 319 30.26 -3.35 -0.82
C ASP A 319 30.17 -3.68 -2.30
N ASP A 320 31.28 -4.08 -2.92
CA ASP A 320 31.22 -4.59 -4.27
C ASP A 320 31.92 -5.93 -4.40
N LYS A 321 31.20 -6.86 -5.04
CA LYS A 321 31.74 -8.16 -5.43
C LYS A 321 32.40 -7.97 -6.78
N LYS A 322 33.73 -7.88 -6.76
CA LYS A 322 34.66 -8.00 -7.90
C LYS A 322 33.96 -8.38 -9.22
N THR A 323 33.66 -7.38 -10.05
CA THR A 323 33.57 -7.60 -11.49
C THR A 323 34.69 -6.82 -12.15
N ARG A 324 35.91 -7.39 -12.14
CA ARG A 324 36.95 -6.98 -13.08
C ARG A 324 36.41 -7.33 -14.47
N VAL A 325 35.82 -6.35 -15.16
CA VAL A 325 35.57 -6.49 -16.59
C VAL A 325 36.94 -6.49 -17.25
N LYS A 326 37.47 -7.70 -17.47
CA LYS A 326 38.69 -7.97 -18.23
C LYS A 326 38.40 -7.70 -19.71
N CYS A 327 38.11 -6.46 -20.07
CA CYS A 327 38.11 -6.02 -21.44
C CYS A 327 39.56 -5.64 -21.80
N ILE A 328 40.04 -6.25 -22.87
CA ILE A 328 41.34 -6.03 -23.48
C ILE A 328 41.53 -4.50 -23.66
N ALA A 329 42.59 -3.96 -23.06
CA ALA A 329 42.96 -2.55 -22.92
C ALA A 329 42.34 -1.81 -21.70
N ASN A 330 43.17 -1.65 -20.66
CA ASN A 330 42.97 -0.90 -19.41
C ASN A 330 42.10 -1.59 -18.35
N ASP A 331 42.76 -2.25 -17.39
CA ASP A 331 42.16 -2.82 -16.17
C ASP A 331 41.53 -1.69 -15.31
N ILE A 332 40.27 -1.34 -15.58
CA ILE A 332 39.49 -0.44 -14.73
C ILE A 332 38.65 -1.31 -13.78
N LEU A 333 38.93 -1.21 -12.47
CA LEU A 333 38.02 -1.73 -11.45
C LEU A 333 36.68 -1.00 -11.59
N LYS A 334 35.55 -1.70 -11.60
CA LYS A 334 34.23 -1.07 -11.58
C LYS A 334 33.46 -1.58 -10.37
N SER A 335 32.95 -0.66 -9.56
CA SER A 335 31.95 -0.96 -8.55
C SER A 335 30.57 -0.52 -9.05
N ASP A 336 29.63 -1.46 -9.24
CA ASP A 336 28.26 -1.18 -9.70
C ASP A 336 27.51 -0.25 -8.74
N ILE A 337 27.73 -0.35 -7.42
CA ILE A 337 27.09 0.53 -6.43
C ILE A 337 27.75 1.90 -6.37
N ALA A 338 29.08 1.98 -6.24
CA ALA A 338 29.77 3.28 -6.18
C ALA A 338 29.54 4.09 -7.46
N ASP A 339 29.64 3.46 -8.64
CA ASP A 339 29.37 4.09 -9.92
C ASP A 339 27.95 4.66 -10.04
N ARG A 340 26.96 3.91 -9.55
CA ARG A 340 25.56 4.35 -9.59
C ARG A 340 25.34 5.49 -8.63
N LEU A 341 25.94 5.44 -7.45
CA LEU A 341 25.88 6.54 -6.49
C LEU A 341 26.51 7.79 -7.11
N ASP A 342 27.74 7.70 -7.60
CA ASP A 342 28.47 8.82 -8.22
C ASP A 342 27.66 9.48 -9.36
N ARG A 343 27.22 8.69 -10.35
CA ARG A 343 26.42 9.20 -11.47
C ARG A 343 25.10 9.82 -11.02
N MET A 344 24.43 9.24 -10.03
CA MET A 344 23.17 9.76 -9.54
C MET A 344 23.35 11.04 -8.72
N VAL A 345 24.42 11.15 -7.92
CA VAL A 345 24.77 12.37 -7.21
C VAL A 345 25.04 13.50 -8.21
N ALA A 346 25.84 13.23 -9.25
CA ALA A 346 26.08 14.17 -10.34
C ALA A 346 24.78 14.59 -11.05
N SER A 347 23.92 13.63 -11.39
CA SER A 347 22.64 13.89 -12.06
C SER A 347 21.67 14.73 -11.25
N ILE A 348 21.70 14.65 -9.91
CA ILE A 348 20.83 15.41 -9.02
C ILE A 348 21.42 16.79 -8.71
N GLY A 349 22.74 16.96 -8.86
CA GLY A 349 23.42 18.23 -8.59
C GLY A 349 23.53 18.55 -7.09
N ARG A 350 23.59 17.52 -6.23
CA ARG A 350 23.79 17.68 -4.78
C ARG A 350 25.28 17.69 -4.43
N LYS A 351 25.63 18.08 -3.20
CA LYS A 351 26.99 17.94 -2.65
C LYS A 351 27.44 16.47 -2.68
N PRO A 352 28.76 16.22 -2.76
CA PRO A 352 29.31 14.87 -2.70
C PRO A 352 28.72 14.05 -1.56
N LEU A 353 28.39 12.80 -1.85
CA LEU A 353 27.81 11.90 -0.86
C LEU A 353 28.91 11.21 -0.07
N LYS A 354 28.83 11.30 1.25
CA LYS A 354 29.72 10.58 2.16
C LYS A 354 29.45 9.09 2.12
N ILE A 355 30.49 8.28 1.99
CA ILE A 355 30.37 6.83 1.94
C ILE A 355 31.33 6.14 2.89
N TYR A 356 30.93 4.95 3.32
CA TYR A 356 31.81 3.99 3.97
C TYR A 356 31.89 2.72 3.13
N VAL A 357 33.09 2.16 3.06
CA VAL A 357 33.30 0.83 2.49
C VAL A 357 32.97 -0.22 3.54
N GLN A 358 32.02 -1.10 3.23
CA GLN A 358 31.63 -2.17 4.14
C GLN A 358 32.59 -3.35 4.02
N VAL A 359 33.21 -3.75 5.12
CA VAL A 359 34.15 -4.88 5.20
C VAL A 359 33.51 -6.03 5.98
N ASN A 360 33.59 -7.23 5.41
CA ASN A 360 33.19 -8.46 6.06
C ASN A 360 34.27 -8.92 7.04
N THR A 361 34.09 -8.64 8.33
CA THR A 361 35.05 -9.06 9.38
C THR A 361 34.67 -10.37 10.04
N SER A 362 33.55 -11.03 9.65
CA SER A 362 33.11 -12.27 10.30
C SER A 362 33.74 -13.52 9.71
N GLY A 363 34.30 -13.43 8.49
CA GLY A 363 34.85 -14.58 7.75
C GLY A 363 33.80 -15.52 7.15
N GLU A 364 32.51 -15.17 7.23
CA GLU A 364 31.45 -15.96 6.59
C GLU A 364 31.21 -15.46 5.15
N GLU A 365 31.43 -16.31 4.15
CA GLU A 365 31.24 -15.97 2.72
C GLU A 365 29.81 -15.54 2.36
N SER A 366 28.82 -15.93 3.18
CA SER A 366 27.41 -15.60 2.97
C SER A 366 27.05 -14.15 3.27
N LYS A 367 27.99 -13.33 3.78
CA LYS A 367 27.72 -11.98 4.27
C LYS A 367 28.04 -10.89 3.25
N TYR A 368 27.44 -9.74 3.52
CA TYR A 368 27.67 -8.51 2.78
C TYR A 368 28.96 -7.83 3.28
N GLY A 369 29.59 -7.07 2.40
CA GLY A 369 30.91 -6.51 2.63
C GLY A 369 31.98 -7.13 1.74
N VAL A 370 32.99 -6.34 1.44
CA VAL A 370 34.21 -6.85 0.79
C VAL A 370 35.04 -7.63 1.80
N GLU A 371 35.77 -8.62 1.31
CA GLU A 371 36.80 -9.28 2.12
C GLU A 371 37.84 -8.26 2.58
N PRO A 372 38.46 -8.43 3.76
CA PRO A 372 39.50 -7.53 4.27
C PRO A 372 40.60 -7.24 3.23
N SER A 373 41.00 -8.25 2.45
CA SER A 373 42.00 -8.11 1.39
C SER A 373 41.57 -7.24 0.21
N GLY A 374 40.27 -7.01 0.02
CA GLY A 374 39.71 -6.17 -1.05
C GLY A 374 39.41 -4.73 -0.64
N CYS A 375 39.52 -4.38 0.64
CA CYS A 375 39.10 -3.06 1.13
C CYS A 375 39.95 -1.91 0.56
N VAL A 376 41.27 -2.11 0.42
CA VAL A 376 42.21 -1.12 -0.12
C VAL A 376 41.90 -0.79 -1.58
N GLU A 377 41.61 -1.80 -2.40
CA GLU A 377 41.32 -1.64 -3.82
C GLU A 377 40.04 -0.81 -4.02
N LEU A 378 38.99 -1.13 -3.26
CA LEU A 378 37.71 -0.42 -3.33
C LEU A 378 37.81 1.01 -2.77
N ALA A 379 38.53 1.22 -1.66
CA ALA A 379 38.72 2.57 -1.11
C ALA A 379 39.49 3.48 -2.07
N LYS A 380 40.52 2.96 -2.76
CA LYS A 380 41.22 3.68 -3.84
C LYS A 380 40.29 4.07 -4.96
N TYR A 381 39.49 3.13 -5.44
CA TYR A 381 38.53 3.38 -6.51
C TYR A 381 37.55 4.49 -6.15
N VAL A 382 36.94 4.43 -4.96
CA VAL A 382 35.98 5.47 -4.56
C VAL A 382 36.66 6.83 -4.40
N SER A 383 37.88 6.87 -3.85
CA SER A 383 38.62 8.12 -3.65
C SER A 383 39.10 8.76 -4.97
N GLN A 384 39.50 7.95 -5.95
CA GLN A 384 40.16 8.44 -7.18
C GLN A 384 39.22 8.55 -8.38
N ASP A 385 38.26 7.63 -8.52
CA ASP A 385 37.43 7.50 -9.72
C ASP A 385 35.98 7.98 -9.53
N CYS A 386 35.54 8.27 -8.29
CA CYS A 386 34.18 8.71 -7.98
C CYS A 386 34.16 10.15 -7.42
N PRO A 387 34.28 11.20 -8.28
CA PRO A 387 34.44 12.59 -7.84
C PRO A 387 33.22 13.18 -7.10
N ASN A 388 32.06 12.54 -7.19
CA ASN A 388 30.84 12.96 -6.49
C ASN A 388 30.61 12.16 -5.20
N LEU A 389 31.56 11.30 -4.80
CA LEU A 389 31.55 10.61 -3.54
C LEU A 389 32.70 11.10 -2.65
N GLU A 390 32.48 11.08 -1.34
CA GLU A 390 33.49 11.40 -0.34
C GLU A 390 33.75 10.13 0.48
N PHE A 391 34.93 9.53 0.33
CA PHE A 391 35.33 8.41 1.16
C PHE A 391 35.55 8.89 2.60
N CYS A 392 34.73 8.42 3.54
CA CYS A 392 34.83 8.80 4.96
C CYS A 392 35.48 7.73 5.83
N GLY A 393 35.39 6.46 5.44
CA GLY A 393 35.94 5.39 6.25
C GLY A 393 35.43 3.99 5.96
N LEU A 394 35.56 3.12 6.95
CA LEU A 394 35.19 1.71 6.86
C LEU A 394 34.02 1.38 7.80
N MET A 395 33.18 0.45 7.38
CA MET A 395 32.05 -0.05 8.16
C MET A 395 32.13 -1.56 8.31
N THR A 396 31.78 -2.09 9.48
CA THR A 396 31.46 -3.51 9.59
C THR A 396 30.22 -3.77 10.43
N ILE A 397 29.49 -4.82 10.08
CA ILE A 397 28.39 -5.36 10.86
C ILE A 397 28.93 -6.20 12.03
N GLY A 398 30.15 -6.74 11.94
CA GLY A 398 30.65 -7.72 12.92
C GLY A 398 29.92 -9.05 12.81
N MET A 399 29.67 -9.71 13.95
CA MET A 399 28.89 -10.95 13.98
C MET A 399 27.37 -10.67 13.99
N PRO A 400 26.57 -11.38 13.19
CA PRO A 400 25.14 -11.08 13.01
C PRO A 400 24.27 -11.39 14.25
N ASP A 401 24.75 -12.27 15.12
CA ASP A 401 24.13 -12.66 16.38
C ASP A 401 24.59 -11.78 17.56
N TYR A 402 25.29 -10.68 17.28
CA TYR A 402 25.82 -9.74 18.27
C TYR A 402 26.89 -10.36 19.18
N THR A 403 27.54 -11.44 18.74
CA THR A 403 28.69 -12.05 19.44
C THR A 403 30.04 -11.55 18.91
N SER A 404 30.07 -10.33 18.36
CA SER A 404 31.30 -9.75 17.80
C SER A 404 32.40 -9.80 18.85
N THR A 405 33.55 -10.37 18.48
CA THR A 405 34.70 -10.46 19.35
C THR A 405 35.64 -9.28 19.09
N PRO A 406 36.58 -8.98 20.00
CA PRO A 406 37.61 -7.97 19.76
C PRO A 406 38.36 -8.16 18.43
N GLU A 407 38.49 -9.40 17.95
CA GLU A 407 39.14 -9.75 16.68
C GLU A 407 38.43 -9.16 15.46
N ASN A 408 37.09 -9.08 15.47
CA ASN A 408 36.36 -8.44 14.38
C ASN A 408 36.71 -6.94 14.29
N PHE A 409 36.75 -6.25 15.43
CA PHE A 409 37.10 -4.82 15.49
C PHE A 409 38.58 -4.58 15.16
N LYS A 410 39.49 -5.43 15.65
CA LYS A 410 40.92 -5.39 15.27
C LYS A 410 41.11 -5.58 13.77
N THR A 411 40.33 -6.47 13.15
CA THR A 411 40.39 -6.69 11.69
C THR A 411 40.01 -5.42 10.94
N LEU A 412 38.94 -4.74 11.33
CA LEU A 412 38.55 -3.48 10.69
C LEU A 412 39.59 -2.37 10.93
N ALA A 413 40.13 -2.27 12.14
CA ALA A 413 41.18 -1.30 12.46
C ALA A 413 42.45 -1.54 11.61
N LYS A 414 42.85 -2.80 11.41
CA LYS A 414 43.94 -3.15 10.50
C LYS A 414 43.64 -2.74 9.05
N CYS A 415 42.43 -3.01 8.56
CA CYS A 415 41.99 -2.57 7.24
C CYS A 415 42.08 -1.05 7.10
N ARG A 416 41.73 -0.29 8.15
CA ARG A 416 41.87 1.16 8.15
C ARG A 416 43.32 1.58 7.94
N SER A 417 44.26 1.02 8.71
CA SER A 417 45.69 1.35 8.58
C SER A 417 46.18 1.10 7.15
N GLU A 418 45.86 -0.06 6.57
CA GLU A 418 46.23 -0.43 5.19
C GLU A 418 45.60 0.53 4.15
N VAL A 419 44.33 0.91 4.32
CA VAL A 419 43.64 1.88 3.46
C VAL A 419 44.27 3.28 3.57
N CYS A 420 44.55 3.73 4.79
CA CYS A 420 45.12 5.06 5.05
C CYS A 420 46.52 5.20 4.46
N GLU A 421 47.38 4.19 4.67
CA GLU A 421 48.70 4.12 4.07
C GLU A 421 48.60 4.18 2.54
N ALA A 422 47.71 3.38 1.95
CA ALA A 422 47.59 3.27 0.51
C ALA A 422 46.95 4.51 -0.16
N LEU A 423 46.17 5.30 0.58
CA LEU A 423 45.60 6.58 0.15
C LEU A 423 46.48 7.78 0.50
N GLY A 424 47.48 7.61 1.38
CA GLY A 424 48.32 8.70 1.88
C GLY A 424 47.57 9.67 2.81
N ILE A 425 46.57 9.19 3.55
CA ILE A 425 45.77 9.99 4.49
C ILE A 425 46.07 9.59 5.95
N PRO A 426 45.98 10.51 6.93
CA PRO A 426 46.05 10.17 8.34
C PRO A 426 44.90 9.27 8.79
N GLU A 427 45.13 8.36 9.74
CA GLU A 427 44.09 7.46 10.24
C GLU A 427 42.92 8.22 10.90
N GLU A 428 43.16 9.41 11.44
CA GLU A 428 42.13 10.27 12.04
C GLU A 428 41.10 10.76 11.03
N GLN A 429 41.43 10.74 9.73
CA GLN A 429 40.50 11.10 8.64
C GLN A 429 39.67 9.91 8.15
N CYS A 430 39.99 8.69 8.61
CA CYS A 430 39.29 7.48 8.20
C CYS A 430 38.46 6.93 9.37
N GLU A 431 37.17 7.24 9.33
CA GLU A 431 36.20 6.87 10.36
C GLU A 431 35.97 5.34 10.40
N LEU A 432 35.70 4.81 11.60
CA LEU A 432 35.32 3.40 11.80
C LEU A 432 33.88 3.33 12.28
N SER A 433 32.99 2.84 11.41
CA SER A 433 31.61 2.54 11.76
C SER A 433 31.49 1.08 12.21
N MET A 434 31.54 0.86 13.53
CA MET A 434 31.43 -0.46 14.15
C MET A 434 30.89 -0.37 15.57
N GLY A 435 30.20 -1.41 16.02
CA GLY A 435 29.50 -1.43 17.30
C GLY A 435 28.00 -1.14 17.16
N MET A 436 27.21 -2.02 17.77
CA MET A 436 25.76 -2.03 17.83
C MET A 436 25.31 -2.09 19.30
N SER A 437 23.99 -2.18 19.53
CA SER A 437 23.40 -2.17 20.87
C SER A 437 24.02 -3.13 21.91
N GLY A 438 24.62 -4.25 21.50
CA GLY A 438 25.21 -5.24 22.40
C GLY A 438 26.71 -5.11 22.64
N ASP A 439 27.43 -4.38 21.79
CA ASP A 439 28.90 -4.37 21.73
C ASP A 439 29.50 -2.97 21.48
N PHE A 440 28.71 -1.90 21.51
CA PHE A 440 29.20 -0.56 21.17
C PHE A 440 30.25 -0.01 22.14
N GLU A 441 30.19 -0.31 23.44
CA GLU A 441 31.23 0.14 24.37
C GLU A 441 32.58 -0.49 24.06
N LEU A 442 32.60 -1.80 23.80
CA LEU A 442 33.80 -2.51 23.37
C LEU A 442 34.30 -1.96 22.04
N ALA A 443 33.40 -1.70 21.08
CA ALA A 443 33.78 -1.10 19.81
C ALA A 443 34.44 0.28 19.97
N ILE A 444 33.97 1.11 20.91
CA ILE A 444 34.59 2.42 21.23
C ILE A 444 35.99 2.24 21.81
N GLU A 445 36.15 1.29 22.73
CA GLU A 445 37.45 0.91 23.31
C GLU A 445 38.42 0.39 22.24
N MET A 446 37.89 -0.23 21.20
CA MET A 446 38.64 -0.70 20.03
C MET A 446 38.78 0.34 18.91
N GLY A 447 38.42 1.61 19.14
CA GLY A 447 38.69 2.71 18.22
C GLY A 447 37.54 3.13 17.29
N SER A 448 36.31 2.64 17.51
CA SER A 448 35.13 3.06 16.73
C SER A 448 34.93 4.58 16.79
N THR A 449 34.50 5.20 15.68
CA THR A 449 34.10 6.61 15.62
C THR A 449 32.61 6.77 15.37
N ASN A 450 31.93 5.73 14.87
CA ASN A 450 30.49 5.72 14.68
C ASN A 450 29.89 4.43 15.25
N VAL A 451 28.95 4.56 16.19
CA VAL A 451 28.21 3.44 16.79
C VAL A 451 26.75 3.47 16.36
N ARG A 452 26.21 2.33 15.95
CA ARG A 452 24.88 2.22 15.33
C ARG A 452 23.90 1.53 16.27
N ILE A 453 23.12 2.30 17.02
CA ILE A 453 22.37 1.81 18.18
C ILE A 453 20.87 1.87 17.90
N GLY A 454 20.19 0.73 18.03
CA GLY A 454 18.77 0.59 17.69
C GLY A 454 17.92 0.15 18.87
N SER A 455 18.01 -1.13 19.26
CA SER A 455 17.15 -1.71 20.30
C SER A 455 17.31 -1.04 21.66
N THR A 456 18.50 -0.54 21.98
CA THR A 456 18.75 0.20 23.22
C THR A 456 17.98 1.53 23.25
N ILE A 457 17.79 2.20 22.11
CA ILE A 457 17.10 3.50 22.03
C ILE A 457 15.59 3.31 21.83
N PHE A 458 15.19 2.46 20.91
CA PHE A 458 13.80 2.34 20.45
C PHE A 458 13.07 1.10 20.98
N GLY A 459 13.70 0.28 21.82
CA GLY A 459 13.16 -0.98 22.31
C GLY A 459 13.15 -2.11 21.28
N ALA A 460 12.62 -3.26 21.68
CA ALA A 460 12.57 -4.47 20.85
C ALA A 460 11.83 -4.25 19.52
N ARG A 461 12.17 -5.04 18.50
CA ARG A 461 11.53 -4.95 17.18
C ARG A 461 10.12 -5.52 17.27
N GLU A 462 9.15 -4.80 16.73
CA GLU A 462 7.83 -5.36 16.47
C GLU A 462 7.90 -6.06 15.12
N TYR A 463 8.10 -7.38 15.13
CA TYR A 463 7.88 -8.16 13.92
C TYR A 463 6.39 -8.43 13.79
N PRO A 464 5.75 -8.13 12.64
CA PRO A 464 4.46 -8.73 12.37
C PRO A 464 4.65 -10.26 12.49
N LYS A 465 3.82 -10.91 13.32
CA LYS A 465 3.87 -12.37 13.46
C LYS A 465 3.79 -12.96 12.06
N LYS A 466 4.80 -13.75 11.66
CA LYS A 466 4.70 -14.59 10.48
C LYS A 466 3.57 -15.59 10.77
N ASN A 467 2.40 -15.35 10.20
CA ASN A 467 1.34 -16.33 10.09
C ASN A 467 1.53 -17.11 8.80
#